data_AF-F7MBL3-F1
#
_entry.id   AF-F7MBL3-F1
#
_cell.length_a   1.000
_cell.length_b   1.000
_cell.length_c   1.000
_cell.angle_alpha   90.00
_cell.angle_beta   90.00
_cell.angle_gamma   90.00
#
_symmetry.space_group_name_H-M   'P 1'
#
loop_
_entity.id
_entity.type
_entity.pdbx_description
1 polymer ?
#
loop_
_entity_poly.entity_id
_entity_poly.type
_entity_poly.pdbx_seq_one_letter_code
_entity_poly.pdbx_strand_id
1 'polypeptide(L)'
;MSLIFSNLVVIKTLSSNHRMYNLYAKFVKILEICKQFSENLVNDSGNVPRRGPVPKFSDLEVVALSLTAETESIDSEKWLFDYKLQEYKDSIPNLISRRQFNDRRKKTSGLCEELRKRIAMEMDGGEGTNSLLTPSR
;
A
#
# COMPACT_ATOMS: atom_id res chain seq x y z
N MET A 1 5.63 23.24 10.49
CA MET A 1 5.29 23.81 9.16
C MET A 1 6.04 23.10 8.01
N SER A 2 6.16 21.76 7.98
CA SER A 2 6.93 21.12 6.87
C SER A 2 6.59 19.68 6.46
N LEU A 3 5.66 18.97 7.13
CA LEU A 3 5.24 17.63 6.65
C LEU A 3 4.06 17.70 5.67
N ILE A 4 3.06 18.53 5.97
CA ILE A 4 1.84 18.69 5.17
C ILE A 4 2.14 19.24 3.76
N PHE A 5 3.09 20.18 3.66
CA PHE A 5 3.54 20.72 2.37
C PHE A 5 4.22 19.66 1.50
N SER A 6 4.94 18.71 2.11
CA SER A 6 5.66 17.65 1.40
C SER A 6 4.68 16.63 0.82
N ASN A 7 3.71 16.16 1.62
CA ASN A 7 2.69 15.21 1.18
C ASN A 7 1.82 15.77 0.05
N LEU A 8 1.38 17.03 0.16
CA LEU A 8 0.57 17.68 -0.88
C LEU A 8 1.34 17.84 -2.21
N VAL A 9 2.64 18.17 -2.14
CA VAL A 9 3.50 18.23 -3.32
C VAL A 9 3.68 16.85 -3.94
N VAL A 10 3.91 15.81 -3.13
CA VAL A 10 3.97 14.42 -3.59
C VAL A 10 2.67 14.04 -4.30
N ILE A 11 1.50 14.30 -3.70
CA ILE A 11 0.18 14.02 -4.32
C ILE A 11 0.01 14.75 -5.66
N LYS A 12 0.40 16.03 -5.75
CA LYS A 12 0.34 16.80 -7.01
C LYS A 12 1.30 16.27 -8.09
N THR A 13 2.45 15.74 -7.71
CA THR A 13 3.37 15.08 -8.66
C THR A 13 2.85 13.71 -9.15
N LEU A 14 2.01 13.03 -8.36
CA LEU A 14 1.34 11.78 -8.79
C LEU A 14 0.39 12.04 -9.97
N SER A 15 -0.31 13.18 -9.97
CA SER A 15 -1.26 13.56 -11.03
C SER A 15 -0.62 13.88 -12.38
N SER A 16 0.61 14.43 -12.39
CA SER A 16 1.22 15.04 -13.59
C SER A 16 2.05 14.09 -14.49
N ASN A 17 2.21 12.82 -14.12
CA ASN A 17 3.12 11.87 -14.81
C ASN A 17 2.41 10.79 -15.65
N HIS A 18 1.28 11.12 -16.30
CA HIS A 18 0.41 10.16 -17.03
C HIS A 18 1.09 9.34 -18.17
N ARG A 19 2.32 9.68 -18.57
CA ARG A 19 2.93 9.17 -19.82
C ARG A 19 3.83 7.94 -19.71
N MET A 20 4.14 7.43 -18.52
CA MET A 20 5.01 6.24 -18.41
C MET A 20 4.65 5.34 -17.22
N TYR A 21 3.39 4.91 -17.16
CA TYR A 21 2.92 4.05 -16.06
C TYR A 21 2.76 2.59 -16.49
N ASN A 22 3.87 1.85 -16.56
CA ASN A 22 3.77 0.38 -16.57
C ASN A 22 3.40 -0.13 -15.15
N LEU A 23 2.93 -1.38 -15.06
CA LEU A 23 2.43 -1.97 -13.79
C LEU A 23 3.45 -1.83 -12.66
N TYR A 24 4.73 -2.06 -12.96
CA TYR A 24 5.82 -1.95 -11.99
C TYR A 24 5.97 -0.53 -11.45
N ALA A 25 5.95 0.49 -12.30
CA ALA A 25 6.05 1.89 -11.87
C ALA A 25 4.88 2.28 -10.96
N LYS A 26 3.66 1.80 -11.27
CA LYS A 26 2.47 2.00 -10.41
C LYS A 26 2.63 1.29 -9.06
N PHE A 27 3.10 0.05 -9.08
CA PHE A 27 3.39 -0.73 -7.88
C PHE A 27 4.41 -0.03 -6.96
N VAL A 28 5.53 0.44 -7.50
CA VAL A 28 6.56 1.15 -6.71
C VAL A 28 5.99 2.41 -6.06
N LYS A 29 5.21 3.21 -6.80
CA LYS A 29 4.56 4.42 -6.26
C LYS A 29 3.56 4.09 -5.17
N ILE A 30 2.69 3.11 -5.39
CA ILE A 30 1.71 2.68 -4.39
C ILE A 30 2.42 2.12 -3.15
N LEU A 31 3.51 1.37 -3.31
CA LEU A 31 4.31 0.88 -2.20
C LEU A 31 4.95 2.01 -1.39
N GLU A 32 5.46 3.04 -2.05
CA GLU A 32 6.00 4.24 -1.39
C GLU A 32 4.94 4.96 -0.56
N ILE A 33 3.73 5.13 -1.11
CA ILE A 33 2.57 5.67 -0.36
C ILE A 33 2.25 4.77 0.83
N CYS A 34 2.14 3.45 0.63
CA CYS A 34 1.86 2.51 1.73
C CYS A 34 2.90 2.65 2.84
N LYS A 35 4.19 2.78 2.51
CA LYS A 35 5.26 2.99 3.50
C LYS A 35 5.03 4.27 4.30
N GLN A 36 4.75 5.40 3.64
CA GLN A 36 4.49 6.69 4.28
C GLN A 36 3.36 6.62 5.31
N PHE A 37 2.28 5.90 5.00
CA PHE A 37 1.11 5.80 5.88
C PHE A 37 1.14 4.61 6.86
N SER A 38 2.14 3.73 6.73
CA SER A 38 2.20 2.48 7.52
C SER A 38 2.76 2.63 8.92
N GLU A 39 3.54 3.68 9.20
CA GLU A 39 4.12 4.04 10.51
C GLU A 39 4.21 2.88 11.53
N ASN A 40 3.36 2.89 12.55
CA ASN A 40 3.33 1.94 13.67
C ASN A 40 2.57 0.63 13.39
N LEU A 41 2.07 0.43 12.17
CA LEU A 41 1.32 -0.77 11.78
C LEU A 41 2.23 -1.93 11.39
N VAL A 42 3.47 -1.63 11.00
CA VAL A 42 4.45 -2.60 10.49
C VAL A 42 5.82 -2.36 11.12
N ASN A 43 6.68 -3.37 11.04
CA ASN A 43 8.09 -3.23 11.41
C ASN A 43 8.93 -2.59 10.29
N ASP A 44 10.23 -2.38 10.54
CA ASP A 44 11.17 -1.80 9.57
C ASP A 44 11.27 -2.57 8.24
N SER A 45 10.89 -3.85 8.25
CA SER A 45 10.84 -4.70 7.05
C SER A 45 9.48 -4.67 6.34
N GLY A 46 8.56 -3.79 6.72
CA GLY A 46 7.23 -3.65 6.13
C GLY A 46 6.27 -4.82 6.44
N ASN A 47 6.47 -5.53 7.55
CA ASN A 47 5.63 -6.66 7.95
C ASN A 47 4.86 -6.35 9.23
N VAL A 48 3.62 -6.84 9.32
CA VAL A 48 2.84 -6.80 10.56
C VAL A 48 3.58 -7.60 11.65
N PRO A 49 3.81 -7.02 12.84
CA PRO A 49 4.55 -7.69 13.91
C PRO A 49 3.95 -9.07 14.24
N ARG A 50 4.76 -10.12 14.11
CA ARG A 50 4.37 -11.50 14.42
C ARG A 50 5.58 -12.32 14.81
N ARG A 51 5.32 -13.45 15.49
CA ARG A 51 6.36 -14.44 15.78
C ARG A 51 6.71 -15.24 14.52
N GLY A 52 7.97 -15.65 14.42
CA GLY A 52 8.47 -16.52 13.35
C GLY A 52 9.30 -15.78 12.30
N PRO A 53 9.64 -16.45 11.18
CA PRO A 53 10.49 -15.90 10.15
C PRO A 53 9.87 -14.67 9.47
N VAL A 54 10.69 -13.66 9.20
CA VAL A 54 10.31 -12.47 8.43
C VAL A 54 10.25 -12.84 6.94
N PRO A 55 9.10 -12.65 6.25
CA PRO A 55 9.03 -12.91 4.82
C PRO A 55 9.88 -11.92 4.02
N LYS A 56 10.45 -12.41 2.92
CA LYS A 56 11.24 -11.59 1.98
C LYS A 56 10.39 -10.62 1.18
N PHE A 57 9.21 -11.07 0.74
CA PHE A 57 8.17 -10.18 0.21
C PHE A 57 7.34 -9.72 1.38
N SER A 58 7.38 -8.45 1.73
CA SER A 58 6.76 -7.87 2.91
C SER A 58 5.23 -7.84 2.85
N ASP A 59 4.56 -7.60 3.97
CA ASP A 59 3.11 -7.43 3.98
C ASP A 59 2.69 -6.15 3.28
N LEU A 60 3.50 -5.09 3.35
CA LEU A 60 3.30 -3.87 2.57
C LEU A 60 3.38 -4.12 1.06
N GLU A 61 4.31 -4.96 0.59
CA GLU A 61 4.37 -5.33 -0.83
C GLU A 61 3.14 -6.12 -1.28
N VAL A 62 2.59 -6.98 -0.41
CA VAL A 62 1.31 -7.66 -0.68
C VAL A 62 0.16 -6.66 -0.79
N VAL A 63 0.06 -5.73 0.15
CA VAL A 63 -1.00 -4.69 0.14
C VAL A 63 -0.84 -3.79 -1.08
N ALA A 64 0.36 -3.31 -1.35
CA ALA A 64 0.65 -2.45 -2.48
C ALA A 64 0.34 -3.13 -3.82
N LEU A 65 0.68 -4.41 -3.97
CA LEU A 65 0.33 -5.16 -5.17
C LEU A 65 -1.18 -5.35 -5.32
N SER A 66 -1.92 -5.56 -4.23
CA SER A 66 -3.39 -5.60 -4.25
C SER A 66 -4.00 -4.27 -4.70
N LEU A 67 -3.57 -3.16 -4.09
CA LEU A 67 -4.04 -1.82 -4.44
C LEU A 67 -3.66 -1.43 -5.88
N THR A 68 -2.50 -1.89 -6.36
CA THR A 68 -2.09 -1.70 -7.76
C THR A 68 -3.01 -2.45 -8.70
N ALA A 69 -3.32 -3.72 -8.42
CA ALA A 69 -4.25 -4.50 -9.22
C ALA A 69 -5.65 -3.87 -9.25
N GLU A 70 -6.14 -3.39 -8.10
CA GLU A 70 -7.41 -2.67 -7.98
C GLU A 70 -7.41 -1.38 -8.82
N THR A 71 -6.33 -0.58 -8.75
CA THR A 71 -6.19 0.67 -9.52
C THR A 71 -6.12 0.42 -11.03
N GLU A 72 -5.54 -0.71 -11.43
CA GLU A 72 -5.50 -1.17 -12.82
C GLU A 72 -6.77 -1.89 -13.27
N SER A 73 -7.77 -2.00 -12.40
CA SER A 73 -9.01 -2.76 -12.65
C SER A 73 -8.72 -4.21 -13.09
N ILE A 74 -7.71 -4.84 -12.47
CA ILE A 74 -7.33 -6.23 -12.71
C ILE A 74 -8.00 -7.11 -11.66
N ASP A 75 -9.13 -7.72 -12.04
CA ASP A 75 -9.91 -8.57 -11.14
C ASP A 75 -9.42 -10.03 -11.10
N SER A 76 -8.63 -10.46 -12.10
CA SER A 76 -8.14 -11.84 -12.20
C SER A 76 -6.73 -11.98 -11.65
N GLU A 77 -6.59 -12.55 -10.44
CA GLU A 77 -5.27 -12.84 -9.90
C GLU A 77 -4.54 -13.90 -10.72
N LYS A 78 -5.27 -14.79 -11.39
CA LYS A 78 -4.66 -15.73 -12.33
C LYS A 78 -3.96 -14.98 -13.46
N TRP A 79 -4.66 -14.06 -14.10
CA TRP A 79 -4.07 -13.29 -15.19
C TRP A 79 -2.93 -12.38 -14.74
N LEU A 80 -3.09 -11.73 -13.57
CA LEU A 80 -2.07 -10.89 -12.96
C LEU A 80 -0.75 -11.66 -12.76
N PHE A 81 -0.81 -12.85 -12.16
CA PHE A 81 0.39 -13.64 -11.84
C PHE A 81 0.95 -14.43 -13.03
N ASP A 82 0.10 -15.02 -13.85
CA ASP A 82 0.54 -15.90 -14.94
C ASP A 82 1.06 -15.10 -16.14
N TYR A 83 0.60 -13.84 -16.32
CA TYR A 83 0.99 -13.01 -17.47
C TYR A 83 1.64 -11.70 -17.04
N LYS A 84 0.89 -10.82 -16.35
CA LYS A 84 1.34 -9.43 -16.19
C LYS A 84 2.59 -9.28 -15.34
N LEU A 85 2.68 -9.99 -14.22
CA LEU A 85 3.85 -9.93 -13.34
C LEU A 85 5.07 -10.64 -13.94
N GLN A 86 4.90 -11.53 -14.91
CA GLN A 86 6.02 -12.19 -15.58
C GLN A 86 6.83 -11.20 -16.44
N GLU A 87 6.20 -10.13 -16.95
CA GLU A 87 6.89 -9.03 -17.65
C GLU A 87 7.89 -8.28 -16.75
N TYR A 88 7.75 -8.36 -15.42
CA TYR A 88 8.52 -7.60 -14.43
C TYR A 88 9.23 -8.49 -13.41
N LYS A 89 9.42 -9.78 -13.71
CA LYS A 89 9.97 -10.77 -12.77
C LYS A 89 11.34 -10.37 -12.23
N ASP A 90 12.19 -9.79 -13.07
CA ASP A 90 13.53 -9.35 -12.69
C ASP A 90 13.50 -8.05 -11.85
N SER A 91 12.45 -7.24 -12.01
CA SER A 91 12.26 -5.97 -11.30
C SER A 91 11.56 -6.14 -9.94
N ILE A 92 10.86 -7.26 -9.73
CA ILE A 92 10.14 -7.58 -8.49
C ILE A 92 10.81 -8.80 -7.84
N PRO A 93 11.96 -8.61 -7.17
CA PRO A 93 12.66 -9.71 -6.52
C PRO A 93 11.79 -10.30 -5.41
N ASN A 94 11.94 -11.60 -5.17
CA ASN A 94 11.17 -12.35 -4.16
C ASN A 94 9.65 -12.39 -4.39
N LEU A 95 9.17 -12.12 -5.62
CA LEU A 95 7.76 -12.27 -5.96
C LEU A 95 7.25 -13.65 -5.52
N ILE A 96 6.21 -13.63 -4.68
CA ILE A 96 5.59 -14.84 -4.14
C ILE A 96 4.66 -15.49 -5.16
N SER A 97 4.33 -16.76 -4.96
CA SER A 97 3.33 -17.42 -5.81
C SER A 97 1.93 -16.81 -5.63
N ARG A 98 1.07 -16.94 -6.65
CA ARG A 98 -0.35 -16.53 -6.59
C ARG A 98 -1.07 -17.07 -5.35
N ARG A 99 -0.80 -18.32 -4.96
CA ARG A 99 -1.39 -18.94 -3.77
C ARG A 99 -0.95 -18.20 -2.50
N GLN A 100 0.36 -18.01 -2.33
CA GLN A 100 0.91 -17.28 -1.18
C GLN A 100 0.39 -15.84 -1.13
N PHE A 101 0.27 -15.17 -2.28
CA PHE A 101 -0.32 -13.84 -2.36
C PHE A 101 -1.77 -13.85 -1.88
N ASN A 102 -2.62 -14.74 -2.40
CA ASN A 102 -4.02 -14.82 -1.99
C ASN A 102 -4.18 -15.09 -0.50
N ASP A 103 -3.39 -16.02 0.05
CA ASP A 103 -3.43 -16.36 1.47
C ASP A 103 -2.98 -15.18 2.34
N ARG A 104 -1.94 -14.44 1.90
CA ARG A 104 -1.43 -13.28 2.64
C ARG A 104 -2.31 -12.05 2.50
N ARG A 105 -2.84 -11.76 1.32
CA ARG A 105 -3.77 -10.66 1.06
C ARG A 105 -4.99 -10.74 1.98
N LYS A 106 -5.50 -11.96 2.22
CA LYS A 106 -6.58 -12.20 3.20
C LYS A 106 -6.14 -11.88 4.62
N LYS A 107 -4.93 -12.27 5.02
CA LYS A 107 -4.38 -12.01 6.37
C LYS A 107 -4.06 -10.54 6.61
N THR A 108 -3.66 -9.80 5.56
CA THR A 108 -3.28 -8.39 5.62
C THR A 108 -4.43 -7.44 5.25
N SER A 109 -5.67 -7.93 5.19
CA SER A 109 -6.83 -7.11 4.84
C SER A 109 -7.05 -5.95 5.83
N GLY A 110 -6.87 -6.21 7.14
CA GLY A 110 -6.95 -5.16 8.17
C GLY A 110 -5.89 -4.08 8.00
N LEU A 111 -4.66 -4.45 7.61
CA LEU A 111 -3.60 -3.49 7.30
C LEU A 111 -3.96 -2.65 6.07
N CYS A 112 -4.49 -3.27 5.01
CA CYS A 112 -4.93 -2.58 3.81
C CYS A 112 -6.03 -1.55 4.12
N GLU A 113 -7.02 -1.95 4.92
CA GLU A 113 -8.13 -1.09 5.30
C GLU A 113 -7.68 0.11 6.14
N GLU A 114 -6.79 -0.12 7.12
CA GLU A 114 -6.23 0.96 7.93
C GLU A 114 -5.42 1.95 7.10
N LEU A 115 -4.64 1.46 6.13
CA LEU A 115 -3.91 2.32 5.18
C LEU A 115 -4.87 3.17 4.34
N ARG A 116 -5.95 2.59 3.81
CA ARG A 116 -6.96 3.36 3.05
C ARG A 116 -7.58 4.46 3.90
N LYS A 117 -7.92 4.17 5.16
CA LYS A 117 -8.46 5.16 6.09
C LYS A 117 -7.49 6.30 6.36
N ARG A 118 -6.22 6.01 6.63
CA ARG A 118 -5.19 7.03 6.86
C ARG A 118 -4.97 7.92 5.64
N ILE A 119 -4.94 7.32 4.45
CA ILE A 119 -4.83 8.07 3.19
C ILE A 119 -6.07 8.97 3.00
N ALA A 120 -7.27 8.45 3.23
CA ALA A 120 -8.50 9.23 3.14
C ALA A 120 -8.53 10.41 4.14
N MET A 121 -8.16 10.18 5.40
CA MET A 121 -8.11 11.23 6.43
C MET A 121 -7.14 12.37 6.06
N GLU A 122 -5.98 12.04 5.48
CA GLU A 122 -5.03 13.05 4.99
C GLU A 122 -5.56 13.81 3.78
N MET A 123 -6.25 13.13 2.85
CA MET A 123 -6.86 13.76 1.67
C MET A 123 -8.00 14.71 2.04
N ASP A 124 -8.79 14.37 3.05
CA ASP A 124 -9.92 15.18 3.54
C ASP A 124 -9.47 16.36 4.43
N GLY A 125 -8.16 16.56 4.63
CA GLY A 125 -7.62 17.73 5.34
C GLY A 125 -7.68 17.65 6.86
N GLY A 126 -7.91 16.47 7.44
CA GLY A 126 -7.86 16.26 8.89
C GLY A 126 -9.10 16.70 9.69
N GLU A 127 -10.24 16.92 9.06
CA GLU A 127 -11.49 17.23 9.77
C GLU A 127 -12.27 15.95 10.12
N GLY A 128 -11.87 15.27 11.21
CA GLY A 128 -12.62 14.11 11.69
C GLY A 128 -12.17 13.57 13.05
N THR A 129 -12.95 13.92 14.10
CA THR A 129 -13.03 13.25 15.41
C THR A 129 -12.00 13.58 16.49
N ASN A 130 -11.97 14.84 16.94
CA ASN A 130 -11.53 15.20 18.31
C ASN A 130 -12.63 15.93 19.12
N SER A 131 -13.90 15.69 18.79
CA SER A 131 -15.02 16.06 19.64
C SER A 131 -15.57 14.80 20.30
N LEU A 132 -15.26 14.59 21.58
CA LEU A 132 -15.97 13.80 22.61
C LEU A 132 -15.01 13.13 23.61
N LEU A 133 -14.04 13.87 24.16
CA LEU A 133 -13.49 13.56 25.49
C LEU A 133 -13.14 14.87 26.22
N THR A 134 -14.16 15.53 26.77
CA THR A 134 -13.97 16.32 27.99
C THR A 134 -14.93 15.77 29.04
N PRO A 135 -14.45 15.32 30.22
CA PRO A 135 -15.34 14.89 31.28
C PRO A 135 -15.94 16.13 31.95
N SER A 136 -17.26 16.24 31.91
CA SER A 136 -18.00 17.25 32.64
C SER A 136 -17.74 17.12 34.14
N ARG A 137 -17.22 18.17 34.75
CA ARG A 137 -17.42 18.50 36.17
C ARG A 137 -17.99 19.90 36.23
#